data_AF-A0A952THV2-F1
#
_entry.id   AF-A0A952THV2-F1
#
_cell.length_a   1.000
_cell.length_b   1.000
_cell.length_c   1.000
_cell.angle_alpha   90.00
_cell.angle_beta   90.00
_cell.angle_gamma   90.00
#
_symmetry.space_group_name_H-M   'P 1'
#
loop_
_entity.id
_entity.type
_entity.pdbx_description
1 polymer ?
#
loop_
_entity_poly.entity_id
_entity_poly.type
_entity_poly.pdbx_seq_one_letter_code
_entity_poly.pdbx_strand_id
1 'polypeptide(L)'
;MNLLRHEQTAKNLQEYIEGLLGAHQLLDCFQQTKNFSATIGISGSRPLHIERRAGKIIIGQYAYADDELLPDPEIILEMDERGRWHPQDAFFGNGIWVNCTDGSWLSNLREHRYLRTLADRWTKALADQNFERGEVVELWGENE
;
A
#
# COMPACT_ATOMS: atom_id res chain seq x y z
N MET A 1 28.20 18.94 16.09
CA MET A 1 27.28 18.92 14.94
C MET A 1 26.69 17.52 14.88
N ASN A 2 25.48 17.34 15.43
CA ASN A 2 24.83 16.04 15.55
C ASN A 2 24.17 15.66 14.22
N LEU A 3 24.78 14.73 13.48
CA LEU A 3 24.13 14.02 12.39
C LEU A 3 23.27 12.91 13.00
N LEU A 4 22.14 13.28 13.58
CA LEU A 4 21.02 12.35 13.77
C LEU A 4 20.38 12.16 12.39
N ARG A 5 21.04 11.38 11.53
CA ARG A 5 20.32 10.69 10.46
C ARG A 5 19.43 9.70 11.20
N HIS A 6 18.12 9.98 11.19
CA HIS A 6 17.11 8.99 11.47
C HIS A 6 17.44 7.72 10.68
N GLU A 7 18.03 6.73 11.33
CA GLU A 7 17.86 5.35 10.92
C GLU A 7 16.38 5.04 11.16
N GLN A 8 15.54 5.53 10.25
CA GLN A 8 14.18 5.05 10.12
C GLN A 8 14.34 3.59 9.72
N THR A 9 14.30 2.69 10.70
CA THR A 9 14.18 1.26 10.48
C THR A 9 13.09 1.11 9.43
N ALA A 10 13.42 0.55 8.26
CA ALA A 10 12.46 0.46 7.18
C ALA A 10 11.29 -0.40 7.67
N LYS A 11 10.21 0.26 8.09
CA LYS A 11 8.94 -0.39 8.38
C LYS A 11 8.54 -1.14 7.12
N ASN A 12 8.11 -2.38 7.26
CA ASN A 12 7.53 -3.08 6.12
C ASN A 12 6.23 -2.35 5.70
N LEU A 13 5.74 -2.60 4.48
CA LEU A 13 4.58 -1.88 3.95
C LEU A 13 3.37 -1.92 4.89
N GLN A 14 3.11 -3.05 5.55
CA GLN A 14 2.03 -3.19 6.52
C GLN A 14 2.18 -2.22 7.69
N GLU A 15 3.32 -2.24 8.38
CA GLU A 15 3.59 -1.35 9.52
C GLU A 15 3.53 0.14 9.14
N TYR A 16 3.95 0.48 7.92
CA TYR A 16 3.85 1.83 7.42
C TYR A 16 2.39 2.25 7.20
N ILE A 17 1.60 1.43 6.52
CA ILE A 17 0.21 1.74 6.20
C ILE A 17 -0.66 1.73 7.45
N GLU A 18 -0.48 0.78 8.36
CA GLU A 18 -1.18 0.77 9.66
C GLU A 18 -0.83 2.03 10.48
N GLY A 19 0.44 2.44 10.50
CA GLY A 19 0.87 3.68 11.15
C GLY A 19 0.25 4.92 10.51
N LEU A 20 0.19 4.97 9.18
CA LEU A 20 -0.43 6.05 8.43
C LEU A 20 -1.94 6.13 8.71
N LEU A 21 -2.65 5.01 8.62
CA LEU A 21 -4.06 4.94 8.97
C LEU A 21 -4.31 5.34 10.43
N GLY A 22 -3.41 4.96 11.34
CA GLY A 22 -3.45 5.40 12.74
C GLY A 22 -3.32 6.92 12.89
N ALA A 23 -2.39 7.55 12.18
CA ALA A 23 -2.23 9.01 12.18
C ALA A 23 -3.49 9.75 11.69
N HIS A 24 -4.24 9.12 10.77
CA HIS A 24 -5.51 9.62 10.25
C HIS A 24 -6.75 9.13 11.02
N GLN A 25 -6.58 8.41 12.13
CA GLN A 25 -7.67 7.83 12.93
C GLN A 25 -8.58 6.86 12.16
N LEU A 26 -8.03 6.19 11.13
CA LEU A 26 -8.73 5.24 10.26
C LEU A 26 -8.41 3.77 10.55
N LEU A 27 -7.41 3.48 11.38
CA LEU A 27 -6.92 2.12 11.60
C LEU A 27 -8.00 1.17 12.14
N ASP A 28 -8.76 1.60 13.14
CA ASP A 28 -9.82 0.79 13.73
C ASP A 28 -10.90 0.46 12.68
N CYS A 29 -11.29 1.44 11.88
CA CYS A 29 -12.24 1.27 10.78
C CYS A 29 -11.71 0.24 9.78
N PHE A 30 -10.48 0.45 9.27
CA PHE A 30 -9.82 -0.46 8.34
C PHE A 30 -9.76 -1.91 8.85
N GLN A 31 -9.48 -2.11 10.15
CA GLN A 31 -9.38 -3.44 10.75
C GLN A 31 -10.74 -4.12 10.95
N GLN A 32 -11.78 -3.36 11.29
CA GLN A 32 -13.10 -3.90 11.64
C GLN A 32 -14.02 -4.10 10.42
N THR A 33 -13.85 -3.32 9.36
CA THR A 33 -14.71 -3.41 8.18
C THR A 33 -14.13 -4.41 7.16
N LYS A 34 -15.01 -5.19 6.50
CA LYS A 34 -14.61 -6.05 5.38
C LYS A 34 -14.29 -5.26 4.13
N ASN A 35 -15.05 -4.18 3.92
CA ASN A 35 -14.91 -3.26 2.81
C ASN A 35 -14.49 -1.89 3.37
N PHE A 36 -13.31 -1.44 2.98
CA PHE A 36 -12.73 -0.15 3.34
C PHE A 36 -12.10 0.46 2.11
N SER A 37 -12.23 1.77 1.95
CA SER A 37 -11.52 2.55 0.95
C SER A 37 -11.20 3.92 1.53
N ALA A 38 -9.94 4.34 1.43
CA ALA A 38 -9.53 5.69 1.78
C ALA A 38 -8.51 6.21 0.77
N THR A 39 -8.64 7.49 0.45
CA THR A 39 -7.66 8.21 -0.37
C THR A 39 -7.08 9.35 0.45
N ILE A 40 -5.75 9.37 0.58
CA ILE A 40 -5.01 10.41 1.31
C ILE A 40 -4.25 11.27 0.30
N GLY A 41 -4.59 12.55 0.23
CA GLY A 41 -3.94 13.53 -0.63
C GLY A 41 -2.89 14.34 0.12
N ILE A 42 -1.82 14.73 -0.56
CA ILE A 42 -0.87 15.75 -0.09
C ILE A 42 -0.47 16.64 -1.26
N SER A 43 -0.35 17.94 -1.01
CA SER A 43 0.02 18.89 -2.06
C SER A 43 1.36 18.53 -2.70
N GLY A 44 1.39 18.48 -4.03
CA GLY A 44 2.60 18.16 -4.80
C GLY A 44 2.88 16.67 -5.00
N SER A 45 2.07 15.76 -4.44
CA SER A 45 2.18 14.32 -4.66
C SER A 45 0.89 13.74 -5.23
N ARG A 46 1.00 12.57 -5.87
CA ARG A 46 -0.19 11.80 -6.27
C ARG A 46 -0.90 11.26 -5.02
N PRO A 47 -2.24 11.29 -4.94
CA PRO A 47 -2.96 10.73 -3.80
C PRO A 47 -2.65 9.24 -3.61
N LEU A 48 -2.52 8.84 -2.35
CA LEU A 48 -2.35 7.44 -1.96
C LEU A 48 -3.73 6.83 -1.69
N HIS A 49 -4.06 5.80 -2.45
CA HIS A 49 -5.27 5.00 -2.28
C HIS A 49 -4.98 3.75 -1.46
N ILE A 50 -5.85 3.45 -0.51
CA ILE A 50 -5.78 2.27 0.36
C ILE A 50 -7.17 1.64 0.38
N GLU A 51 -7.28 0.42 -0.13
CA GLU A 51 -8.52 -0.33 -0.18
C GLU A 51 -8.35 -1.68 0.52
N ARG A 52 -9.40 -2.14 1.19
CA ARG A 52 -9.56 -3.52 1.65
C ARG A 52 -10.89 -4.03 1.11
N ARG A 53 -10.87 -5.09 0.32
CA ARG A 53 -12.07 -5.76 -0.20
C ARG A 53 -11.79 -7.22 -0.53
N ALA A 54 -12.79 -8.08 -0.35
CA ALA A 54 -12.72 -9.50 -0.76
C ALA A 54 -11.45 -10.26 -0.31
N GLY A 55 -10.96 -9.98 0.91
CA GLY A 55 -9.75 -10.62 1.47
C GLY A 55 -8.42 -10.10 0.91
N LYS A 56 -8.46 -9.07 0.05
CA LYS A 56 -7.29 -8.38 -0.49
C LYS A 56 -7.16 -6.98 0.09
N ILE A 57 -5.93 -6.50 0.11
CA ILE A 57 -5.57 -5.12 0.45
C ILE A 57 -4.88 -4.55 -0.79
N ILE A 58 -5.36 -3.42 -1.28
CA ILE A 58 -4.83 -2.76 -2.47
C ILE A 58 -4.29 -1.41 -2.02
N ILE A 59 -3.04 -1.13 -2.37
CA ILE A 59 -2.41 0.15 -2.08
C ILE A 59 -1.88 0.68 -3.40
N GLY A 60 -2.32 1.86 -3.80
CA GLY A 60 -2.02 2.41 -5.12
C GLY A 60 -1.83 3.91 -5.13
N GLN A 61 -1.00 4.39 -6.05
CA GLN A 61 -1.10 5.74 -6.59
C GLN A 61 -1.52 5.61 -8.04
N TYR A 62 -2.33 6.52 -8.56
CA TYR A 62 -2.82 6.45 -9.93
C TYR A 62 -2.40 7.69 -10.74
N ALA A 63 -2.16 7.48 -12.03
CA ALA A 63 -1.75 8.51 -12.96
C ALA A 63 -2.53 8.38 -14.27
N TYR A 64 -2.86 9.51 -14.89
CA TYR A 64 -3.44 9.51 -16.22
C TYR A 64 -2.37 9.25 -17.28
N ALA A 65 -2.62 8.30 -18.16
CA ALA A 65 -1.88 8.04 -19.39
C ALA A 65 -2.88 7.80 -20.52
N ASP A 66 -2.79 8.57 -21.60
CA ASP A 66 -3.69 8.48 -22.77
C ASP A 66 -5.20 8.45 -22.39
N ASP A 67 -5.61 9.38 -21.51
CA ASP A 67 -6.98 9.50 -20.96
C ASP A 67 -7.45 8.32 -20.08
N GLU A 68 -6.57 7.35 -19.80
CA GLU A 68 -6.83 6.24 -18.90
C GLU A 68 -6.16 6.46 -17.54
N LEU A 69 -6.86 6.16 -16.44
CA LEU A 69 -6.29 6.20 -15.10
C LEU A 69 -5.60 4.86 -14.82
N LEU A 70 -4.27 4.85 -14.84
CA LEU A 70 -3.46 3.66 -14.64
C LEU A 70 -2.78 3.67 -13.26
N PRO A 71 -2.57 2.50 -12.64
CA PRO A 71 -1.79 2.41 -11.42
C PRO A 71 -0.32 2.76 -11.67
N ASP A 72 0.30 3.56 -10.81
CA ASP A 72 1.72 3.90 -10.88
C ASP A 72 2.27 4.38 -9.52
N PRO A 73 2.63 3.44 -8.62
CA PRO A 73 2.39 1.99 -8.69
C PRO A 73 1.18 1.52 -7.88
N GLU A 74 0.80 0.25 -8.03
CA GLU A 74 -0.19 -0.45 -7.21
C GLU A 74 0.38 -1.78 -6.71
N ILE A 75 0.09 -2.11 -5.45
CA ILE A 75 0.44 -3.40 -4.84
C ILE A 75 -0.83 -4.02 -4.27
N ILE A 76 -1.07 -5.27 -4.65
CA ILE A 76 -2.15 -6.11 -4.13
C ILE A 76 -1.55 -7.08 -3.14
N LEU A 77 -2.09 -7.09 -1.93
CA LEU A 77 -1.68 -7.95 -0.83
C LEU A 77 -2.83 -8.85 -0.41
N GLU A 78 -2.45 -9.99 0.16
CA GLU A 78 -3.37 -10.88 0.84
C GLU A 78 -2.99 -10.95 2.32
N MET A 79 -4.01 -10.98 3.17
CA MET A 79 -3.84 -11.11 4.61
C MET A 79 -3.97 -12.58 5.01
N ASP A 80 -2.96 -13.13 5.69
CA ASP A 80 -3.04 -14.48 6.23
C ASP A 80 -3.92 -14.56 7.49
N GLU A 81 -4.20 -15.77 7.97
CA GLU A 81 -5.01 -16.01 9.18
C GLU A 81 -4.44 -15.35 10.45
N ARG A 82 -3.17 -14.92 10.43
CA ARG A 82 -2.50 -14.23 11.54
C ARG A 82 -2.48 -12.71 11.35
N GLY A 83 -3.16 -12.19 10.33
CA GLY A 83 -3.21 -10.76 10.03
C GLY A 83 -1.97 -10.21 9.32
N ARG A 84 -1.05 -11.06 8.83
CA ARG A 84 0.16 -10.61 8.14
C ARG A 84 -0.09 -10.45 6.65
N TRP A 85 0.42 -9.37 6.08
CA TRP A 85 0.23 -9.07 4.66
C TRP A 85 1.33 -9.66 3.80
N HIS A 86 0.92 -10.29 2.71
CA HIS A 86 1.80 -10.91 1.73
C HIS A 86 1.50 -10.31 0.36
N PRO A 87 2.48 -9.63 -0.27
CA PRO A 87 2.31 -9.16 -1.65
C PRO A 87 2.02 -10.34 -2.59
N GLN A 88 0.98 -10.18 -3.40
CA GLN A 88 0.54 -11.13 -4.44
C GLN A 88 0.86 -10.59 -5.83
N ASP A 89 0.55 -9.31 -6.05
CA ASP A 89 0.73 -8.64 -7.32
C ASP A 89 1.30 -7.24 -7.10
N ALA A 90 2.06 -6.77 -8.07
CA ALA A 90 2.45 -5.37 -8.16
C ALA A 90 2.44 -4.89 -9.61
N PHE A 91 1.87 -3.72 -9.82
CA PHE A 91 1.85 -3.00 -11.08
C PHE A 91 2.68 -1.72 -10.96
N PHE A 92 3.51 -1.45 -11.96
CA PHE A 92 4.26 -0.21 -12.09
C PHE A 92 3.94 0.41 -13.46
N GLY A 93 3.79 1.74 -13.53
CA GLY A 93 3.30 2.46 -14.72
C GLY A 93 4.14 2.32 -15.98
N ASN A 94 5.25 1.58 -15.94
CA ASN A 94 6.02 1.16 -17.11
C ASN A 94 5.48 -0.13 -17.77
N GLY A 95 4.28 -0.58 -17.39
CA GLY A 95 3.64 -1.79 -17.92
C GLY A 95 4.19 -3.09 -17.33
N ILE A 96 5.02 -3.01 -16.28
CA ILE A 96 5.49 -4.20 -15.57
C ILE A 96 4.41 -4.64 -14.58
N TRP A 97 3.81 -5.78 -14.86
CA TRP A 97 3.02 -6.54 -13.91
C TRP A 97 3.83 -7.72 -13.41
N VAL A 98 4.01 -7.78 -12.10
CA VAL A 98 4.61 -8.93 -11.41
C VAL A 98 3.50 -9.60 -10.61
N ASN A 99 3.27 -10.88 -10.85
CA ASN A 99 2.29 -11.69 -10.12
C ASN A 99 2.95 -12.96 -9.55
N CYS A 100 2.44 -13.45 -8.43
CA CYS A 100 2.68 -14.83 -8.02
C CYS A 100 1.80 -15.76 -8.88
N THR A 101 2.44 -16.66 -9.62
CA THR A 101 1.86 -17.27 -10.83
C THR A 101 0.62 -18.15 -10.61
N ASP A 102 0.37 -18.61 -9.38
CA ASP A 102 -0.79 -19.45 -9.03
C ASP A 102 -1.77 -18.75 -8.05
N GLY A 103 -1.53 -17.47 -7.75
CA GLY A 103 -2.32 -16.70 -6.78
C GLY A 103 -2.22 -17.21 -5.34
N SER A 104 -1.35 -18.19 -5.06
CA SER A 104 -1.08 -18.69 -3.72
C SER A 104 0.25 -18.15 -3.24
N TRP A 105 0.34 -17.75 -1.96
CA TRP A 105 1.63 -17.31 -1.43
C TRP A 105 2.65 -18.46 -1.23
N LEU A 106 2.26 -19.70 -1.57
CA LEU A 106 2.96 -20.92 -1.24
C LEU A 106 3.88 -21.45 -2.36
N SER A 107 3.77 -20.94 -3.59
CA SER A 107 4.28 -21.66 -4.76
C SER A 107 5.61 -21.17 -5.33
N ASN A 108 6.07 -19.94 -5.04
CA ASN A 108 7.35 -19.45 -5.58
C ASN A 108 8.06 -18.43 -4.68
N LEU A 109 8.94 -18.91 -3.80
CA LEU A 109 9.73 -18.08 -2.87
C LEU A 109 10.54 -16.96 -3.55
N ARG A 110 10.90 -17.13 -4.83
CA ARG A 110 11.67 -16.12 -5.58
C ARG A 110 10.80 -14.94 -5.98
N GLU A 111 9.60 -15.20 -6.49
CA GLU A 111 8.63 -14.17 -6.88
C GLU A 111 8.16 -13.39 -5.65
N HIS A 112 7.84 -14.07 -4.55
CA HIS A 112 7.52 -13.40 -3.29
C HIS A 112 8.63 -12.52 -2.75
N ARG A 113 9.89 -12.98 -2.81
CA ARG A 113 11.03 -12.16 -2.37
C ARG A 113 11.16 -10.91 -3.24
N TYR A 114 10.91 -11.05 -4.53
CA TYR A 114 10.97 -9.92 -5.46
C TYR A 114 9.84 -8.92 -5.20
N LEU A 115 8.59 -9.37 -5.08
CA LEU A 115 7.45 -8.51 -4.72
C LEU A 115 7.63 -7.83 -3.37
N ARG A 116 8.13 -8.55 -2.37
CA ARG A 116 8.47 -7.96 -1.06
C ARG A 116 9.53 -6.88 -1.19
N THR A 117 10.56 -7.11 -2.00
CA THR A 117 11.60 -6.10 -2.27
C THR A 117 11.02 -4.86 -2.95
N LEU A 118 10.08 -5.03 -3.89
CA LEU A 118 9.38 -3.93 -4.54
C LEU A 118 8.52 -3.15 -3.53
N ALA A 119 7.75 -3.85 -2.70
CA ALA A 119 6.96 -3.25 -1.63
C ALA A 119 7.83 -2.47 -0.64
N ASP A 120 8.97 -3.02 -0.21
CA ASP A 120 9.89 -2.35 0.72
C ASP A 120 10.52 -1.09 0.10
N ARG A 121 10.86 -1.13 -1.19
CA ARG A 121 11.39 0.04 -1.92
C ARG A 121 10.33 1.13 -2.05
N TRP A 122 9.10 0.75 -2.38
CA TRP A 122 8.03 1.72 -2.50
C TRP A 122 7.62 2.29 -1.15
N THR A 123 7.59 1.49 -0.09
CA THR A 123 7.33 1.95 1.28
C THR A 123 8.27 3.09 1.67
N LYS A 124 9.56 2.99 1.32
CA LYS A 124 10.54 4.07 1.54
C LYS A 124 10.17 5.33 0.74
N ALA A 125 9.80 5.17 -0.53
CA ALA A 125 9.38 6.30 -1.37
C ALA A 125 8.07 6.95 -0.90
N LEU A 126 7.15 6.19 -0.31
CA LEU A 126 5.93 6.71 0.31
C LEU A 126 6.25 7.49 1.58
N ALA A 127 7.16 6.98 2.43
CA ALA A 127 7.59 7.66 3.65
C ALA A 127 8.19 9.04 3.34
N ASP A 128 8.97 9.15 2.26
CA ASP A 128 9.55 10.43 1.81
C ASP A 128 8.49 11.45 1.35
N GLN A 129 7.28 11.00 0.98
CA GLN A 129 6.17 11.86 0.57
C GLN A 129 5.37 12.44 1.75
N ASN A 130 5.63 12.02 2.99
CA ASN A 130 5.02 12.55 4.22
C ASN A 130 3.46 12.54 4.25
N PHE A 131 2.83 11.46 3.79
CA PHE A 131 1.36 11.30 3.83
C PHE A 131 0.74 11.38 5.23
N GLU A 132 1.52 11.24 6.30
CA GLU A 132 1.09 11.51 7.68
C GLU A 132 0.58 12.95 7.87
N ARG A 133 1.01 13.88 7.00
CA ARG A 133 0.56 15.28 6.97
C ARG A 133 -0.47 15.57 5.87
N GLY A 134 -0.92 14.53 5.16
CA GLY A 134 -1.92 14.64 4.13
C GLY A 134 -3.32 14.88 4.70
N GLU A 135 -4.29 14.97 3.81
CA GLU A 135 -5.71 15.05 4.14
C GLU A 135 -6.44 13.85 3.54
N VAL A 136 -7.40 13.31 4.28
CA VAL A 136 -8.31 12.28 3.75
C VAL A 136 -9.27 12.96 2.78
N VAL A 137 -9.15 12.67 1.48
CA VAL A 137 -9.97 13.30 0.43
C VAL A 137 -11.16 12.43 0.04
N GLU A 138 -11.09 11.13 0.32
CA GLU A 138 -12.18 10.18 0.10
C GLU A 138 -12.14 9.10 1.18
N LEU A 139 -13.30 8.70 1.69
CA LEU A 139 -13.46 7.63 2.66
C LEU A 139 -14.78 6.89 2.41
N TRP A 140 -14.70 5.57 2.34
CA TRP A 140 -15.83 4.67 2.24
C TRP A 140 -15.61 3.42 3.09
N GLY A 141 -16.64 2.94 3.76
CA GLY A 141 -16.56 1.75 4.59
C GLY A 141 -17.93 1.14 4.83
N GLU A 142 -18.05 -0.16 4.63
CA GLU A 142 -19.26 -0.92 4.89
C GLU A 142 -19.01 -2.02 5.91
N ASN A 143 -19.87 -2.05 6.92
CA ASN A 143 -19.97 -3.16 7.86
C ASN A 143 -20.97 -4.18 7.30
N GLU A 144 -20.48 -5.15 6.54
CA GLU A 144 -21.26 -6.37 6.22
C GLU A 144 -21.08 -7.47 7.28
#